data_AF-A0A537KTA8-F1
#
_entry.id   AF-A0A537KTA8-F1
#
_cell.length_a   1.000
_cell.length_b   1.000
_cell.length_c   1.000
_cell.angle_alpha   90.00
_cell.angle_beta   90.00
_cell.angle_gamma   90.00
#
_symmetry.space_group_name_H-M   'P 1'
#
loop_
_entity.id
_entity.type
_entity.pdbx_description
1 polymer ?
#
loop_
_entity_poly.entity_id
_entity_poly.type
_entity_poly.pdbx_seq_one_letter_code
_entity_poly.pdbx_strand_id
1 'polypeptide(L)'
;MGSGAALAGVTSGIEPIFDRAYVRRSESLSQEIFKVYHPLVREYMARFEVEREEDLPPFFVTAHQIKPEMRVKMQAAIQKHIDHSISSTVNLPRESTAEEVEQVYFLAWKLGCKGITVYRAGSRENILTAMSEVKEEKPSIHTAPREIVSGSDGDDPMASPAMHDRAARAAQSAHTTPRPRPKVTSGRTERVETPRGRIYVVVNEDEWGVCEVFVHSLDVEAEGVGRLASLALRGRIDPREVIEQLWRVQSKEVAFDRSSGGTVVRVTTIAQAVALALGRALYGEDFR
;
A
#
# COMPACT_ATOMS: atom_id res chain seq x y z
N MET A 1 -5.96 -0.45 -12.63
CA MET A 1 -4.99 -1.26 -11.87
C MET A 1 -4.32 -0.39 -10.80
N GLY A 2 -4.96 -0.17 -9.65
CA GLY A 2 -4.41 0.73 -8.62
C GLY A 2 -3.12 0.20 -8.00
N SER A 3 -3.19 -0.93 -7.28
CA SER A 3 -2.03 -1.48 -6.57
C SER A 3 -0.96 -2.07 -7.49
N GLY A 4 -1.35 -2.64 -8.63
CA GLY A 4 -0.41 -3.23 -9.59
C GLY A 4 0.50 -2.19 -10.25
N ALA A 5 -0.04 -1.02 -10.61
CA ALA A 5 0.75 0.07 -11.18
C ALA A 5 1.71 0.69 -10.15
N ALA A 6 1.25 0.83 -8.90
CA ALA A 6 2.08 1.30 -7.79
C ALA A 6 3.28 0.38 -7.53
N LEU A 7 3.07 -0.94 -7.52
CA LEU A 7 4.15 -1.91 -7.35
C LEU A 7 5.15 -1.89 -8.52
N ALA A 8 4.64 -1.78 -9.75
CA ALA A 8 5.46 -1.72 -10.96
C ALA A 8 6.13 -0.35 -11.18
N GLY A 9 5.77 0.68 -10.42
CA GLY A 9 6.30 2.03 -10.58
C GLY A 9 5.87 2.73 -11.88
N VAL A 10 4.70 2.38 -12.42
CA VAL A 10 4.18 2.92 -13.69
C VAL A 10 2.81 3.58 -13.51
N THR A 11 2.28 4.20 -14.56
CA THR A 11 0.93 4.76 -14.56
C THR A 11 -0.15 3.66 -14.50
N SER A 12 -1.34 4.02 -14.03
CA SER A 12 -2.45 3.08 -13.86
C SER A 12 -3.20 2.82 -15.17
N GLY A 13 -2.74 1.85 -15.96
CA GLY A 13 -3.40 1.50 -17.22
C GLY A 13 -3.30 2.64 -18.24
N ILE A 14 -4.44 3.07 -18.80
CA ILE A 14 -4.48 4.18 -19.78
C ILE A 14 -4.64 5.56 -19.10
N GLU A 15 -4.60 5.60 -17.77
CA GLU A 15 -4.78 6.83 -17.02
C GLU A 15 -3.53 7.73 -17.09
N PRO A 16 -3.70 9.06 -17.20
CA PRO A 16 -2.62 10.00 -16.96
C PRO A 16 -2.17 9.94 -15.49
N ILE A 17 -0.98 10.47 -15.20
CA ILE A 17 -0.58 10.69 -13.79
C ILE A 17 -1.59 11.63 -13.13
N PHE A 18 -2.07 11.27 -11.94
CA PHE A 18 -3.01 12.11 -11.21
C PHE A 18 -2.32 13.40 -10.73
N ASP A 19 -1.18 13.23 -10.07
CA ASP A 19 -0.28 14.30 -9.68
C ASP A 19 1.19 13.90 -9.90
N ARG A 20 2.07 14.89 -10.05
CA ARG A 20 3.53 14.71 -10.21
C ARG A 20 4.19 14.32 -8.90
N ALA A 21 3.65 14.82 -7.79
CA ALA A 21 4.09 14.51 -6.44
C ALA A 21 2.92 14.49 -5.46
N TYR A 22 3.08 13.71 -4.39
CA TYR A 22 2.09 13.54 -3.34
C TYR A 22 2.71 13.91 -2.00
N VAL A 23 1.90 14.48 -1.10
CA VAL A 23 2.30 14.67 0.29
C VAL A 23 2.00 13.40 1.07
N ARG A 24 3.01 12.82 1.72
CA ARG A 24 2.80 11.71 2.67
C ARG A 24 3.18 12.14 4.07
N ARG A 25 2.35 11.75 5.05
CA ARG A 25 2.67 11.86 6.47
C ARG A 25 3.30 10.55 6.92
N SER A 26 4.45 10.62 7.57
CA SER A 26 5.00 9.46 8.26
C SER A 26 4.15 9.14 9.48
N GLU A 27 3.70 7.89 9.62
CA GLU A 27 3.06 7.40 10.85
C GLU A 27 4.09 6.96 11.90
N SER A 28 5.38 6.89 11.56
CA SER A 28 6.46 6.66 12.54
C SER A 28 6.86 7.95 13.25
N LEU A 29 7.57 7.79 14.38
CA LEU A 29 7.86 8.73 15.48
C LEU A 29 8.06 10.24 15.17
N SER A 30 8.40 10.63 13.94
CA SER A 30 8.68 12.02 13.58
C SER A 30 7.43 12.85 13.22
N GLN A 31 6.29 12.22 12.90
CA GLN A 31 5.11 12.90 12.31
C GLN A 31 5.45 13.81 11.11
N GLU A 32 6.60 13.60 10.47
CA GLU A 32 7.07 14.48 9.42
C GLU A 32 6.29 14.26 8.13
N ILE A 33 6.01 15.38 7.48
CA ILE A 33 5.34 15.45 6.19
C ILE A 33 6.45 15.52 5.13
N PHE A 34 6.49 14.55 4.21
CA PHE A 34 7.47 14.53 3.14
C PHE A 34 6.81 14.39 1.76
N LYS A 35 7.39 15.08 0.77
CA LYS A 35 6.96 15.08 -0.63
C LYS A 35 7.49 13.83 -1.32
N VAL A 36 6.60 13.05 -1.93
CA VAL A 36 6.92 11.82 -2.66
C VAL A 36 6.56 12.02 -4.14
N TYR A 37 7.56 12.03 -5.01
CA TYR A 37 7.36 12.11 -6.46
C TYR A 37 6.79 10.78 -7.02
N HIS A 38 5.98 10.89 -8.08
CA HIS A 38 5.61 9.72 -8.88
C HIS A 38 6.89 9.03 -9.41
N PRO A 39 6.98 7.68 -9.43
CA PRO A 39 8.21 6.97 -9.79
C PRO A 39 8.83 7.41 -11.12
N LEU A 40 8.01 7.54 -12.18
CA LEU A 40 8.47 8.04 -13.49
C LEU A 40 8.97 9.50 -13.47
N VAL A 41 8.37 10.35 -12.62
CA VAL A 41 8.82 11.75 -12.46
C VAL A 41 10.18 11.77 -11.78
N ARG A 42 10.34 10.99 -10.70
CA ARG A 42 11.61 10.86 -9.98
C ARG A 42 12.72 10.29 -10.87
N GLU A 43 12.41 9.27 -11.67
CA GLU A 43 13.37 8.69 -12.61
C GLU A 43 13.82 9.71 -13.67
N TYR A 44 12.88 10.48 -14.23
CA TYR A 44 13.19 11.53 -15.17
C TYR A 44 14.07 12.61 -14.53
N MET A 45 13.68 13.11 -13.35
CA MET A 45 14.44 14.12 -12.61
C MET A 45 15.87 13.66 -12.32
N ALA A 46 16.06 12.41 -11.90
CA ALA A 46 17.39 11.86 -11.65
C ALA A 46 18.22 11.69 -12.93
N ARG A 47 17.61 11.27 -14.04
CA ARG A 47 18.32 11.03 -15.31
C ARG A 47 18.75 12.33 -16.00
N PHE A 48 17.94 13.37 -15.87
CA PHE A 48 18.16 14.66 -16.56
C PHE A 48 18.57 15.78 -15.59
N GLU A 49 18.92 15.44 -14.36
CA GLU A 49 19.42 16.36 -13.33
C GLU A 49 18.46 17.56 -13.09
N VAL A 50 17.15 17.29 -13.13
CA VAL A 50 16.11 18.28 -12.86
C VAL A 50 15.85 18.33 -11.36
N GLU A 51 16.15 19.46 -10.72
CA GLU A 51 16.01 19.60 -9.27
C GLU A 51 14.60 20.00 -8.83
N ARG A 52 13.90 20.80 -9.63
CA ARG A 52 12.60 21.38 -9.27
C ARG A 52 11.49 20.87 -10.18
N GLU A 53 10.29 20.76 -9.62
CA GLU A 53 9.13 20.26 -10.36
C GLU A 53 8.70 21.20 -11.49
N GLU A 54 8.92 22.51 -11.30
CA GLU A 54 8.58 23.56 -12.27
C GLU A 54 9.45 23.48 -13.54
N ASP A 55 10.63 22.87 -13.42
CA ASP A 55 11.57 22.67 -14.52
C ASP A 55 11.25 21.40 -15.33
N LEU A 56 10.22 20.64 -14.94
CA LEU A 56 9.78 19.48 -15.71
C LEU A 56 9.23 19.92 -17.08
N PRO A 57 9.53 19.15 -18.14
CA PRO A 57 9.03 19.44 -19.47
C PRO A 57 7.50 19.55 -19.54
N PRO A 58 6.95 20.32 -20.51
CA PRO A 58 5.52 20.54 -20.64
C PRO A 58 4.71 19.27 -20.93
N PHE A 59 5.35 18.17 -21.35
CA PHE A 59 4.68 16.89 -21.57
C PHE A 59 4.36 16.11 -20.29
N PHE A 60 4.84 16.55 -19.10
CA PHE A 60 4.42 16.00 -17.80
C PHE A 60 3.04 16.56 -17.40
N VAL A 61 2.02 16.26 -18.19
CA VAL A 61 0.64 16.71 -17.95
C VAL A 61 -0.04 15.83 -16.90
N THR A 62 -0.79 16.45 -15.98
CA THR A 62 -1.57 15.75 -14.96
C THR A 62 -3.02 15.56 -15.40
N ALA A 63 -3.74 14.67 -14.71
CA ALA A 63 -5.12 14.33 -15.02
C ALA A 63 -6.05 15.55 -15.06
N HIS A 64 -5.83 16.54 -14.19
CA HIS A 64 -6.62 17.77 -14.11
C HIS A 64 -6.34 18.77 -15.24
N GLN A 65 -5.20 18.64 -15.92
CA GLN A 65 -4.81 19.51 -17.04
C GLN A 65 -5.36 19.02 -18.38
N ILE A 66 -5.92 17.80 -18.43
CA ILE A 66 -6.42 17.20 -19.67
C ILE A 66 -7.91 17.49 -19.81
N LYS A 67 -8.29 18.06 -20.96
CA LYS A 67 -9.69 18.35 -21.28
C LYS A 67 -10.55 17.06 -21.26
N PRO A 68 -11.78 17.09 -20.73
CA PRO A 68 -12.66 15.92 -20.63
C PRO A 68 -12.86 15.20 -21.97
N GLU A 69 -13.11 15.96 -23.04
CA GLU A 69 -13.28 15.41 -24.39
C GLU A 69 -12.05 14.63 -24.89
N MET A 70 -10.84 15.10 -24.55
CA MET A 70 -9.60 14.42 -24.94
C MET A 70 -9.48 13.07 -24.24
N ARG A 71 -9.91 12.99 -22.96
CA ARG A 71 -9.95 11.72 -22.23
C ARG A 71 -10.94 10.74 -22.87
N VAL A 72 -12.13 11.21 -23.26
CA VAL A 72 -13.13 10.38 -23.95
C VAL A 72 -12.60 9.89 -25.30
N LYS A 73 -12.01 10.79 -26.11
CA LYS A 73 -11.42 10.44 -27.42
C LYS A 73 -10.29 9.41 -27.29
N MET A 74 -9.43 9.56 -26.28
CA MET A 74 -8.38 8.59 -25.97
C MET A 74 -8.97 7.21 -25.64
N GLN A 75 -9.95 7.15 -24.74
CA GLN A 75 -10.60 5.89 -24.38
C GLN A 75 -11.29 5.25 -25.60
N ALA A 76 -12.00 6.04 -26.41
CA ALA A 76 -12.68 5.56 -27.61
C ALA A 76 -11.71 5.02 -28.66
N ALA A 77 -10.56 5.68 -28.86
CA ALA A 77 -9.54 5.21 -29.78
C ALA A 77 -9.04 3.80 -29.40
N ILE A 78 -8.81 3.57 -28.11
CA ILE A 78 -8.35 2.28 -27.59
C ILE A 78 -9.49 1.25 -27.60
N GLN A 79 -10.71 1.65 -27.25
CA GLN A 79 -11.89 0.77 -27.16
C GLN A 79 -12.20 0.03 -28.46
N LYS A 80 -11.86 0.60 -29.62
CA LYS A 80 -12.00 -0.05 -30.94
C LYS A 80 -11.23 -1.37 -31.06
N HIS A 81 -10.20 -1.56 -30.25
CA HIS A 81 -9.31 -2.71 -30.28
C HIS A 81 -9.49 -3.63 -29.05
N ILE A 82 -10.49 -3.36 -28.20
CA ILE A 82 -10.75 -4.10 -26.96
C ILE A 82 -12.19 -4.62 -26.97
N ASP A 83 -12.33 -5.94 -26.86
CA ASP A 83 -13.60 -6.67 -26.79
C ASP A 83 -14.33 -6.51 -25.44
N HIS A 84 -13.58 -6.32 -24.36
CA HIS A 84 -14.09 -5.96 -23.03
C HIS A 84 -14.21 -4.43 -22.84
N SER A 85 -14.75 -4.00 -21.70
CA SER A 85 -14.83 -2.57 -21.33
C SER A 85 -13.52 -2.06 -20.74
N ILE A 86 -13.30 -0.74 -20.85
CA ILE A 86 -12.14 -0.06 -20.28
C ILE A 86 -12.57 0.69 -19.01
N SER A 87 -11.90 0.42 -17.89
CA SER A 87 -12.00 1.25 -16.69
C SER A 87 -11.14 2.50 -16.89
N SER A 88 -11.78 3.65 -17.10
CA SER A 88 -11.11 4.94 -17.30
C SER A 88 -11.99 6.08 -16.78
N THR A 89 -11.37 6.99 -16.04
CA THR A 89 -12.03 8.12 -15.35
C THR A 89 -11.78 9.43 -16.08
N VAL A 90 -12.85 10.14 -16.39
CA VAL A 90 -12.83 11.53 -16.86
C VAL A 90 -12.94 12.43 -15.65
N ASN A 91 -11.85 13.13 -15.31
CA ASN A 91 -11.82 14.08 -14.21
C ASN A 91 -12.42 15.41 -14.66
N LEU A 92 -13.37 15.92 -13.88
CA LEU A 92 -14.03 17.20 -14.10
C LEU A 92 -13.70 18.19 -12.96
N PRO A 93 -13.54 19.49 -13.28
CA PRO A 93 -13.47 20.54 -12.27
C PRO A 93 -14.67 20.56 -11.32
N ARG A 94 -14.52 21.20 -10.16
CA ARG A 94 -15.57 21.23 -9.11
C ARG A 94 -16.82 21.97 -9.59
N GLU A 95 -16.60 23.01 -10.36
CA GLU A 95 -17.58 23.91 -10.98
C GLU A 95 -18.32 23.28 -12.15
N SER A 96 -17.95 22.06 -12.58
CA SER A 96 -18.60 21.43 -13.72
C SER A 96 -20.08 21.18 -13.52
N THR A 97 -20.85 21.55 -14.56
CA THR A 97 -22.30 21.48 -14.56
C THR A 97 -22.81 20.10 -14.96
N ALA A 98 -24.11 19.85 -14.78
CA ALA A 98 -24.72 18.59 -15.20
C ALA A 98 -24.69 18.44 -16.73
N GLU A 99 -24.81 19.55 -17.46
CA GLU A 99 -24.76 19.60 -18.92
C GLU A 99 -23.37 19.21 -19.45
N GLU A 100 -22.29 19.61 -18.77
CA GLU A 100 -20.93 19.18 -19.14
C GLU A 100 -20.73 17.66 -18.92
N VAL A 101 -21.31 17.11 -17.86
CA VAL A 101 -21.31 15.66 -17.61
C VAL A 101 -22.11 14.92 -18.68
N GLU A 102 -23.28 15.45 -19.05
CA GLU A 102 -24.11 14.93 -20.14
C GLU A 102 -23.33 14.91 -21.46
N GLN A 103 -22.61 15.99 -21.79
CA GLN A 103 -21.78 16.05 -23.00
C GLN A 103 -20.71 14.95 -23.02
N VAL A 104 -20.07 14.66 -21.89
CA VAL A 104 -19.11 13.55 -21.77
C VAL A 104 -19.78 12.21 -22.07
N TYR A 105 -20.98 11.96 -21.52
CA TYR A 105 -21.73 10.73 -21.76
C TYR A 105 -22.16 10.59 -23.22
N PHE A 106 -22.72 11.63 -23.82
CA PHE A 106 -23.13 11.61 -25.21
C PHE A 106 -21.95 11.46 -26.17
N LEU A 107 -20.82 12.11 -25.88
CA LEU A 107 -19.60 11.95 -26.68
C LEU A 107 -19.07 10.51 -26.60
N ALA A 108 -19.02 9.93 -25.40
CA ALA A 108 -18.58 8.55 -25.21
C ALA A 108 -19.48 7.56 -25.96
N TRP A 109 -20.80 7.74 -25.87
CA TRP A 109 -21.77 6.93 -26.62
C TRP A 109 -21.60 7.07 -28.13
N LYS A 110 -21.52 8.31 -28.66
CA LYS A 110 -21.31 8.56 -30.09
C LYS A 110 -20.03 7.93 -30.63
N LEU A 111 -18.97 7.89 -29.81
CA LEU A 111 -17.68 7.31 -30.19
C LEU A 111 -17.58 5.80 -29.96
N GLY A 112 -18.64 5.15 -29.48
CA GLY A 112 -18.70 3.69 -29.29
C GLY A 112 -18.01 3.18 -28.03
N CYS A 113 -17.85 4.02 -27.00
CA CYS A 113 -17.37 3.56 -25.69
C CYS A 113 -18.40 2.61 -25.05
N LYS A 114 -17.93 1.47 -24.51
CA LYS A 114 -18.80 0.48 -23.84
C LYS A 114 -19.24 0.91 -22.43
N GLY A 115 -18.57 1.91 -21.88
CA GLY A 115 -18.85 2.51 -20.58
C GLY A 115 -17.96 3.74 -20.40
N ILE A 116 -18.30 4.59 -19.45
CA ILE A 116 -17.54 5.78 -19.11
C ILE A 116 -17.72 6.08 -17.62
N THR A 117 -16.69 6.58 -16.97
CA THR A 117 -16.73 7.00 -15.57
C THR A 117 -16.33 8.46 -15.48
N VAL A 118 -17.09 9.23 -14.71
CA VAL A 118 -16.83 10.65 -14.48
C VAL A 118 -16.58 10.86 -13.00
N TYR A 119 -15.56 11.63 -12.68
CA TYR A 119 -15.29 12.09 -11.32
C TYR A 119 -15.22 13.62 -11.31
N ARG A 120 -16.21 14.26 -10.68
CA ARG A 120 -16.20 15.71 -10.44
C ARG A 120 -15.45 16.01 -9.15
N ALA A 121 -14.47 16.89 -9.19
CA ALA A 121 -13.69 17.27 -8.01
C ALA A 121 -14.61 17.75 -6.87
N GLY A 122 -14.38 17.27 -5.65
CA GLY A 122 -15.21 17.59 -4.48
C GLY A 122 -16.60 16.92 -4.44
N SER A 123 -16.91 15.97 -5.32
CA SER A 123 -18.19 15.23 -5.29
C SER A 123 -18.25 14.10 -4.25
N ARG A 124 -17.11 13.66 -3.71
CA ARG A 124 -16.97 12.65 -2.65
C ARG A 124 -15.87 13.09 -1.68
N GLU A 125 -15.91 12.63 -0.43
CA GLU A 125 -14.85 12.88 0.55
C GLU A 125 -13.48 12.39 0.01
N ASN A 126 -12.44 13.22 0.19
CA ASN A 126 -11.14 13.07 -0.48
C ASN A 126 -10.42 11.78 -0.06
N ILE A 127 -10.27 10.83 -0.99
CA ILE A 127 -9.40 9.65 -0.82
C ILE A 127 -7.96 9.97 -1.30
N LEU A 128 -7.78 11.03 -2.11
CA LEU A 128 -6.49 11.51 -2.60
C LEU A 128 -6.50 13.06 -2.60
N THR A 129 -5.64 13.68 -1.78
CA THR A 129 -5.55 15.15 -1.70
C THR A 129 -4.44 15.65 -2.61
N ALA A 130 -4.78 16.46 -3.62
CA ALA A 130 -3.81 17.20 -4.41
C ALA A 130 -3.19 18.34 -3.57
N MET A 131 -1.95 18.74 -3.88
CA MET A 131 -1.21 19.80 -3.16
C MET A 131 -1.99 21.12 -3.00
N SER A 132 -2.90 21.43 -3.94
CA SER A 132 -3.67 22.68 -3.97
C SER A 132 -4.78 22.81 -2.91
N GLU A 133 -5.05 21.77 -2.10
CA GLU A 133 -6.12 21.79 -1.09
C GLU A 133 -5.63 21.83 0.38
N VAL A 134 -4.32 21.97 0.64
CA VAL A 134 -3.81 22.13 2.01
C VAL A 134 -4.02 23.56 2.49
N LYS A 135 -5.14 23.84 3.17
CA LYS A 135 -5.28 25.06 3.98
C LYS A 135 -4.43 24.94 5.24
N GLU A 136 -3.57 25.93 5.47
CA GLU A 136 -2.81 26.09 6.71
C GLU A 136 -3.76 26.31 7.90
N GLU A 137 -3.87 25.33 8.79
CA GLU A 137 -4.31 25.56 10.17
C GLU A 137 -3.12 25.33 11.11
N LYS A 138 -2.61 26.43 11.68
CA LYS A 138 -1.58 26.41 12.73
C LYS A 138 -2.23 26.17 14.10
N PRO A 139 -1.85 25.15 14.87
CA PRO A 139 -2.15 25.12 16.30
C PRO A 139 -1.08 25.90 17.07
N SER A 140 -1.53 26.81 17.93
CA SER A 140 -0.70 27.56 18.88
C SER A 140 -0.12 26.64 19.95
N ILE A 141 1.21 26.66 20.14
CA ILE A 141 1.87 25.99 21.26
C ILE A 141 2.02 27.00 22.40
N HIS A 142 1.33 26.75 23.51
CA HIS A 142 1.66 27.33 24.81
C HIS A 142 2.89 26.63 25.38
N THR A 143 4.00 27.35 25.49
CA THR A 143 5.22 26.92 26.20
C THR A 143 5.07 27.15 27.70
N ALA A 144 5.34 26.12 28.50
CA ALA A 144 5.82 26.25 29.87
C ALA A 144 7.10 25.43 30.03
N PRO A 145 8.19 25.96 30.64
CA PRO A 145 9.49 25.30 30.69
C PRO A 145 9.59 24.35 31.88
N ARG A 146 10.30 23.24 31.70
CA ARG A 146 10.79 22.41 32.82
C ARG A 146 12.31 22.48 32.89
N GLU A 147 12.77 22.85 34.08
CA GLU A 147 14.15 23.04 34.47
C GLU A 147 14.97 21.75 34.47
N ILE A 148 16.25 21.95 34.21
CA ILE A 148 17.35 21.00 34.29
C ILE A 148 17.80 20.94 35.75
N VAL A 149 17.88 19.73 36.34
CA VAL A 149 18.61 19.52 37.59
C VAL A 149 19.77 18.57 37.31
N SER A 150 20.95 19.09 37.64
CA SER A 150 22.29 18.52 37.53
C SER A 150 22.65 17.69 38.78
N GLY A 151 23.61 16.79 38.58
CA GLY A 151 24.48 16.23 39.63
C GLY A 151 24.90 14.80 39.30
N SER A 152 26.15 14.36 39.47
CA SER A 152 27.47 14.99 39.61
C SER A 152 28.47 13.83 39.56
N ASP A 153 29.56 14.03 38.83
CA ASP A 153 30.91 13.42 38.84
C ASP A 153 31.22 12.11 39.61
N GLY A 154 31.98 11.24 38.93
CA GLY A 154 32.74 10.14 39.55
C GLY A 154 33.46 9.23 38.55
N ASP A 155 34.67 9.62 38.17
CA ASP A 155 35.86 8.81 37.80
C ASP A 155 35.79 7.69 36.74
N ASP A 156 36.46 7.95 35.61
CA ASP A 156 37.12 6.96 34.73
C ASP A 156 38.43 6.47 35.39
N PRO A 157 38.96 5.24 35.14
CA PRO A 157 39.48 4.93 33.80
C PRO A 157 39.52 3.44 33.32
N MET A 158 39.53 3.32 31.98
CA MET A 158 40.21 2.31 31.12
C MET A 158 39.62 0.89 30.97
N ALA A 159 39.02 0.60 29.80
CA ALA A 159 39.69 -0.14 28.70
C ALA A 159 38.72 -0.61 27.58
N SER A 160 39.16 -0.41 26.34
CA SER A 160 39.01 -1.29 25.15
C SER A 160 38.27 -0.71 23.92
N PRO A 161 38.87 -0.78 22.70
CA PRO A 161 38.41 -0.12 21.50
C PRO A 161 37.42 -0.99 20.70
N ALA A 162 36.15 -0.60 20.67
CA ALA A 162 35.14 -1.24 19.81
C ALA A 162 34.11 -0.23 19.28
N MET A 163 34.58 0.87 18.66
CA MET A 163 33.69 1.88 18.04
C MET A 163 33.90 2.09 16.54
N HIS A 164 34.63 1.20 15.85
CA HIS A 164 34.79 1.29 14.39
C HIS A 164 34.00 0.25 13.57
N ASP A 165 33.23 -0.66 14.20
CA ASP A 165 32.55 -1.75 13.46
C ASP A 165 31.02 -1.56 13.28
N ARG A 166 30.45 -0.47 13.83
CA ARG A 166 29.00 -0.19 13.66
C ARG A 166 28.67 0.57 12.36
N ALA A 167 29.60 1.37 11.84
CA ALA A 167 29.39 2.12 10.60
C ALA A 167 29.51 1.26 9.34
N ALA A 168 30.26 0.15 9.40
CA ALA A 168 30.44 -0.76 8.26
C ALA A 168 29.26 -1.71 8.03
N ARG A 169 28.41 -1.96 9.05
CA ARG A 169 27.22 -2.83 8.91
C ARG A 169 25.98 -2.12 8.37
N ALA A 170 25.97 -0.79 8.31
CA ALA A 170 24.85 -0.01 7.77
C ALA A 170 24.93 0.20 6.25
N ALA A 171 26.00 -0.25 5.58
CA ALA A 171 26.29 0.03 4.17
C ALA A 171 26.01 -1.14 3.21
N GLN A 172 25.10 -2.06 3.55
CA GLN A 172 24.53 -3.01 2.60
C GLN A 172 23.00 -2.96 2.69
N SER A 173 22.40 -2.01 1.99
CA SER A 173 21.02 -2.14 1.52
C SER A 173 20.96 -3.25 0.48
N ALA A 174 21.09 -4.50 0.95
CA ALA A 174 20.86 -5.67 0.14
C ALA A 174 19.43 -5.57 -0.38
N HIS A 175 19.26 -5.54 -1.70
CA HIS A 175 18.01 -5.95 -2.32
C HIS A 175 17.63 -7.30 -1.71
N THR A 176 16.64 -7.33 -0.83
CA THR A 176 16.13 -8.56 -0.22
C THR A 176 15.36 -9.30 -1.30
N THR A 177 16.10 -9.98 -2.17
CA THR A 177 15.53 -10.92 -3.12
C THR A 177 14.84 -12.00 -2.29
N PRO A 178 13.54 -12.26 -2.50
CA PRO A 178 12.85 -13.28 -1.73
C PRO A 178 13.59 -14.60 -1.81
N ARG A 179 13.73 -15.31 -0.68
CA ARG A 179 14.38 -16.60 -0.65
C ARG A 179 13.77 -17.54 -1.72
N PRO A 180 14.61 -18.34 -2.41
CA PRO A 180 14.13 -19.30 -3.40
C PRO A 180 13.12 -20.25 -2.77
N ARG A 181 12.12 -20.67 -3.55
CA ARG A 181 11.16 -21.66 -3.06
C ARG A 181 11.82 -23.05 -3.03
N PRO A 182 11.84 -23.75 -1.89
CA PRO A 182 12.29 -25.13 -1.83
C PRO A 182 11.41 -26.02 -2.71
N LYS A 183 11.96 -27.14 -3.19
CA LYS A 183 11.16 -28.15 -3.89
C LYS A 183 10.19 -28.87 -2.96
N VAL A 184 10.53 -28.98 -1.68
CA VAL A 184 9.74 -29.65 -0.64
C VAL A 184 9.78 -28.79 0.62
N THR A 185 8.62 -28.57 1.22
CA THR A 185 8.44 -27.89 2.51
C THR A 185 7.68 -28.80 3.47
N SER A 186 7.88 -28.61 4.76
CA SER A 186 6.99 -29.18 5.79
C SER A 186 5.96 -28.13 6.18
N GLY A 187 4.74 -28.53 6.51
CA GLY A 187 3.73 -27.55 6.86
C GLY A 187 2.50 -28.15 7.49
N ARG A 188 1.60 -27.27 7.90
CA ARG A 188 0.33 -27.62 8.51
C ARG A 188 -0.80 -26.86 7.84
N THR A 189 -1.93 -27.53 7.68
CA THR A 189 -3.15 -26.93 7.15
C THR A 189 -4.14 -26.73 8.29
N GLU A 190 -4.56 -25.49 8.48
CA GLU A 190 -5.48 -25.10 9.52
C GLU A 190 -6.77 -24.57 8.91
N ARG A 191 -7.90 -25.04 9.43
CA ARG A 191 -9.22 -24.57 9.01
C ARG A 191 -9.62 -23.42 9.92
N VAL A 192 -9.91 -22.25 9.35
CA VAL A 192 -10.27 -21.05 10.11
C VAL A 192 -11.66 -20.55 9.71
N GLU A 193 -12.49 -20.22 10.69
CA GLU A 193 -13.79 -19.58 10.47
C GLU A 193 -13.63 -18.09 10.18
N THR A 194 -14.24 -17.61 9.09
CA THR A 194 -14.24 -16.19 8.72
C THR A 194 -15.65 -15.73 8.36
N PRO A 195 -15.93 -14.42 8.34
CA PRO A 195 -17.24 -13.92 7.90
C PRO A 195 -17.63 -14.31 6.48
N ARG A 196 -16.62 -14.57 5.62
CA ARG A 196 -16.81 -15.00 4.23
C ARG A 196 -16.84 -16.51 4.06
N GLY A 197 -16.95 -17.25 5.17
CA GLY A 197 -17.00 -18.69 5.21
C GLY A 197 -15.69 -19.33 5.67
N ARG A 198 -15.68 -20.66 5.65
CA ARG A 198 -14.55 -21.49 6.07
C ARG A 198 -13.44 -21.42 5.03
N ILE A 199 -12.23 -21.13 5.50
CA ILE A 199 -11.02 -21.17 4.68
C ILE A 199 -10.02 -22.17 5.26
N TYR A 200 -9.09 -22.63 4.43
CA TYR A 200 -7.97 -23.46 4.87
C TYR A 200 -6.67 -22.70 4.62
N VAL A 201 -5.93 -22.42 5.68
CA VAL A 201 -4.64 -21.75 5.65
C VAL A 201 -3.55 -22.81 5.82
N VAL A 202 -2.68 -22.94 4.82
CA VAL A 202 -1.51 -23.81 4.86
C VAL A 202 -0.31 -22.95 5.21
N VAL A 203 0.34 -23.23 6.33
CA VAL A 203 1.60 -22.59 6.73
C VAL A 203 2.73 -23.59 6.53
N ASN A 204 3.65 -23.25 5.64
CA ASN A 204 4.80 -24.06 5.28
C ASN A 204 6.09 -23.44 5.81
N GLU A 205 7.02 -24.30 6.19
CA GLU A 205 8.32 -23.99 6.74
C GLU A 205 9.42 -24.68 5.94
N ASP A 206 10.59 -24.05 5.91
CA ASP A 206 11.84 -24.65 5.45
C ASP A 206 12.88 -24.63 6.58
N GLU A 207 14.14 -24.92 6.26
CA GLU A 207 15.25 -24.96 7.22
C GLU A 207 15.48 -23.63 7.98
N TRP A 208 14.92 -22.51 7.50
CA TRP A 208 15.01 -21.17 8.11
C TRP A 208 13.70 -20.73 8.78
N GLY A 209 12.71 -21.62 8.89
CA GLY A 209 11.40 -21.35 9.51
C GLY A 209 10.30 -21.06 8.51
N VAL A 210 9.21 -20.42 8.96
CA VAL A 210 8.03 -20.11 8.13
C VAL A 210 8.40 -19.39 6.83
N CYS A 211 7.89 -19.91 5.72
CA CYS A 211 8.31 -19.55 4.37
C CYS A 211 7.15 -19.16 3.46
N GLU A 212 6.03 -19.84 3.61
CA GLU A 212 4.99 -19.79 2.60
C GLU A 212 3.64 -20.03 3.26
N VAL A 213 2.66 -19.28 2.78
CA VAL A 213 1.30 -19.34 3.24
C VAL A 213 0.38 -19.45 2.03
N PHE A 214 -0.37 -20.56 1.97
CA PHE A 214 -1.43 -20.73 0.99
C PHE A 214 -2.78 -20.59 1.67
N VAL A 215 -3.73 -20.01 0.95
CA VAL A 215 -5.10 -19.88 1.43
C VAL A 215 -6.02 -20.49 0.40
N HIS A 216 -6.68 -21.59 0.77
CA HIS A 216 -7.72 -22.21 -0.05
C HIS A 216 -9.08 -21.65 0.38
N SER A 217 -9.68 -20.89 -0.52
CA SER A 217 -10.99 -20.25 -0.36
C SER A 217 -11.67 -20.11 -1.72
N LEU A 218 -12.98 -19.88 -1.70
CA LEU A 218 -13.73 -19.41 -2.88
C LEU A 218 -13.55 -17.90 -3.10
N ASP A 219 -12.96 -17.20 -2.14
CA ASP A 219 -12.71 -15.76 -2.17
C ASP A 219 -11.38 -15.45 -2.86
N VAL A 220 -11.41 -14.59 -3.89
CA VAL A 220 -10.24 -14.16 -4.66
C VAL A 220 -9.23 -13.37 -3.82
N GLU A 221 -9.68 -12.63 -2.81
CA GLU A 221 -8.80 -11.87 -1.92
C GLU A 221 -7.89 -12.80 -1.08
N ALA A 222 -8.34 -14.03 -0.81
CA ALA A 222 -7.61 -15.00 -0.01
C ALA A 222 -6.25 -15.39 -0.63
N GLU A 223 -6.24 -15.62 -1.95
CA GLU A 223 -5.02 -15.95 -2.68
C GLU A 223 -4.03 -14.78 -2.63
N GLY A 224 -4.54 -13.54 -2.76
CA GLY A 224 -3.74 -12.32 -2.68
C GLY A 224 -3.03 -12.18 -1.32
N VAL A 225 -3.76 -12.37 -0.22
CA VAL A 225 -3.21 -12.32 1.14
C VAL A 225 -2.12 -13.38 1.34
N GLY A 226 -2.37 -14.64 0.94
CA GLY A 226 -1.39 -15.72 1.06
C GLY A 226 -0.11 -15.44 0.26
N ARG A 227 -0.23 -14.95 -0.98
CA ARG A 227 0.92 -14.59 -1.84
C ARG A 227 1.76 -13.47 -1.23
N LEU A 228 1.13 -12.44 -0.68
CA LEU A 228 1.83 -11.32 -0.04
C LEU A 228 2.52 -11.74 1.26
N ALA A 229 1.84 -12.52 2.11
CA ALA A 229 2.45 -13.10 3.31
C ALA A 229 3.66 -13.97 2.95
N SER A 230 3.52 -14.85 1.95
CA SER A 230 4.63 -15.68 1.45
C SER A 230 5.78 -14.83 0.89
N LEU A 231 5.50 -13.71 0.23
CA LEU A 231 6.54 -12.82 -0.27
C LEU A 231 7.28 -12.14 0.89
N ALA A 232 6.57 -11.65 1.89
CA ALA A 232 7.14 -11.02 3.08
C ALA A 232 8.05 -11.98 3.86
N LEU A 233 7.56 -13.18 4.15
CA LEU A 233 8.32 -14.22 4.87
C LEU A 233 9.58 -14.65 4.10
N ARG A 234 9.49 -14.77 2.78
CA ARG A 234 10.66 -15.05 1.93
C ARG A 234 11.59 -13.85 1.81
N GLY A 235 11.08 -12.64 1.92
CA GLY A 235 11.83 -11.39 1.97
C GLY A 235 12.55 -11.15 3.31
N ARG A 236 12.52 -12.11 4.23
CA ARG A 236 13.12 -12.04 5.59
C ARG A 236 12.50 -10.96 6.47
N ILE A 237 11.24 -10.60 6.21
CA ILE A 237 10.45 -9.81 7.16
C ILE A 237 10.16 -10.70 8.37
N ASP A 238 10.31 -10.16 9.58
CA ASP A 238 10.00 -10.89 10.81
C ASP A 238 8.53 -11.37 10.75
N PRO A 239 8.25 -12.67 10.94
CA PRO A 239 6.89 -13.18 10.97
C PRO A 239 5.96 -12.46 11.94
N ARG A 240 6.50 -11.90 13.04
CA ARG A 240 5.74 -11.08 14.00
C ARG A 240 5.18 -9.82 13.36
N GLU A 241 5.98 -9.14 12.55
CA GLU A 241 5.52 -7.95 11.82
C GLU A 241 4.44 -8.33 10.80
N VAL A 242 4.62 -9.46 10.10
CA VAL A 242 3.61 -9.95 9.15
C VAL A 242 2.28 -10.24 9.85
N ILE A 243 2.33 -10.95 11.00
CA ILE A 243 1.15 -11.23 11.83
C ILE A 243 0.50 -9.93 12.28
N GLU A 244 1.26 -8.98 12.80
CA GLU A 244 0.74 -7.71 13.29
C GLU A 244 0.06 -6.90 12.18
N GLN A 245 0.66 -6.79 11.00
CA GLN A 245 0.07 -6.07 9.87
C GLN A 245 -1.22 -6.73 9.39
N LEU A 246 -1.24 -8.06 9.26
CA LEU A 246 -2.43 -8.80 8.87
C LEU A 246 -3.55 -8.70 9.92
N TRP A 247 -3.20 -8.66 11.20
CA TRP A 247 -4.17 -8.55 12.29
C TRP A 247 -4.89 -7.20 12.33
N ARG A 248 -4.20 -6.13 11.91
CA ARG A 248 -4.75 -4.77 11.85
C ARG A 248 -5.81 -4.59 10.75
N VAL A 249 -5.95 -5.52 9.81
CA VAL A 249 -6.97 -5.46 8.76
C VAL A 249 -8.33 -5.86 9.35
N GLN A 250 -9.23 -4.88 9.49
CA GLN A 250 -10.54 -5.06 10.13
C GLN A 250 -11.71 -4.89 9.16
N SER A 251 -12.81 -5.60 9.47
CA SER A 251 -14.12 -5.46 8.84
C SER A 251 -15.22 -5.34 9.90
N LYS A 252 -16.41 -4.87 9.49
CA LYS A 252 -17.60 -4.82 10.35
C LYS A 252 -18.16 -6.21 10.65
N GLU A 253 -17.98 -7.15 9.73
CA GLU A 253 -18.46 -8.52 9.88
C GLU A 253 -17.57 -9.30 10.85
N VAL A 254 -18.16 -10.24 11.59
CA VAL A 254 -17.49 -10.98 12.65
C VAL A 254 -17.78 -12.47 12.55
N ALA A 255 -16.73 -13.26 12.67
CA ALA A 255 -16.77 -14.69 12.92
C ALA A 255 -15.96 -15.01 14.19
N PHE A 256 -16.21 -16.18 14.76
CA PHE A 256 -15.45 -16.71 15.88
C PHE A 256 -14.84 -18.02 15.48
N ASP A 257 -13.52 -18.06 15.43
CA ASP A 257 -12.76 -19.28 15.22
C ASP A 257 -12.48 -19.97 16.56
N ARG A 258 -12.52 -21.30 16.57
CA ARG A 258 -12.22 -22.11 17.76
C ARG A 258 -11.13 -23.13 17.42
N SER A 259 -10.00 -23.02 18.10
CA SER A 259 -8.90 -24.00 18.04
C SER A 259 -9.33 -25.35 18.62
N SER A 260 -8.55 -26.40 18.33
CA SER A 260 -8.72 -27.72 18.96
C SER A 260 -8.53 -27.69 20.48
N GLY A 261 -7.71 -26.75 21.00
CA GLY A 261 -7.50 -26.52 22.43
C GLY A 261 -8.66 -25.78 23.13
N GLY A 262 -9.70 -25.37 22.39
CA GLY A 262 -10.85 -24.66 22.94
C GLY A 262 -10.67 -23.14 23.05
N THR A 263 -9.49 -22.61 22.71
CA THR A 263 -9.25 -21.16 22.57
C THR A 263 -10.13 -20.60 21.45
N VAL A 264 -10.93 -19.58 21.78
CA VAL A 264 -11.85 -18.88 20.86
C VAL A 264 -11.27 -17.51 20.51
N VAL A 265 -11.24 -17.21 19.23
CA VAL A 265 -10.66 -15.97 18.69
C VAL A 265 -11.65 -15.29 17.76
N ARG A 266 -11.78 -13.97 17.91
CA ARG A 266 -12.64 -13.15 17.04
C ARG A 266 -11.89 -12.84 15.75
N VAL A 267 -12.46 -13.21 14.61
CA VAL A 267 -11.88 -12.99 13.27
C VAL A 267 -12.87 -12.18 12.43
N THR A 268 -12.40 -11.09 11.83
CA THR A 268 -13.21 -10.18 11.01
C THR A 268 -12.82 -10.20 9.53
N THR A 269 -11.64 -10.69 9.19
CA THR A 269 -11.12 -10.71 7.82
C THR A 269 -10.33 -11.98 7.53
N ILE A 270 -10.16 -12.27 6.23
CA ILE A 270 -9.27 -13.36 5.78
C ILE A 270 -7.81 -13.07 6.18
N ALA A 271 -7.39 -11.81 6.20
CA ALA A 271 -6.07 -11.42 6.68
C ALA A 271 -5.85 -11.80 8.16
N GLN A 272 -6.83 -11.53 9.03
CA GLN A 272 -6.78 -11.97 10.43
C GLN A 272 -6.75 -13.50 10.57
N ALA A 273 -7.46 -14.23 9.71
CA ALA A 273 -7.40 -15.69 9.70
C ALA A 273 -6.00 -16.21 9.35
N VAL A 274 -5.32 -15.57 8.39
CA VAL A 274 -3.93 -15.90 8.04
C VAL A 274 -2.97 -15.56 9.18
N ALA A 275 -3.13 -14.40 9.81
CA ALA A 275 -2.35 -14.01 11.00
C ALA A 275 -2.52 -15.02 12.14
N LEU A 276 -3.76 -15.47 12.38
CA LEU A 276 -4.08 -16.46 13.41
C LEU A 276 -3.40 -17.79 13.16
N ALA A 277 -3.49 -18.33 11.93
CA ALA A 277 -2.85 -19.59 11.56
C ALA A 277 -1.32 -19.50 11.63
N LEU A 278 -0.73 -18.38 11.20
CA LEU A 278 0.71 -18.10 11.34
C LEU A 278 1.13 -18.02 12.82
N GLY A 279 0.37 -17.31 13.64
CA GLY A 279 0.65 -17.18 15.06
C GLY A 279 0.55 -18.52 15.79
N ARG A 280 -0.45 -19.34 15.47
CA ARG A 280 -0.55 -20.69 16.02
C ARG A 280 0.58 -21.61 15.54
N ALA A 281 1.08 -21.42 14.32
CA ALA A 281 2.24 -22.18 13.81
C ALA A 281 3.51 -21.86 14.60
N LEU A 282 3.71 -20.59 14.95
CA LEU A 282 4.91 -20.12 15.64
C LEU A 282 4.84 -20.27 17.17
N TYR A 283 3.66 -20.12 17.75
CA TYR A 283 3.48 -19.98 19.21
C TYR A 283 2.57 -21.04 19.83
N GLY A 284 2.00 -21.94 19.03
CA GLY A 284 1.12 -23.01 19.48
C GLY A 284 -0.37 -22.67 19.42
N GLU A 285 -1.21 -23.69 19.64
CA GLU A 285 -2.67 -23.63 19.43
C GLU A 285 -3.41 -22.61 20.30
N ASP A 286 -2.80 -22.15 21.39
CA ASP A 286 -3.39 -21.18 22.31
C ASP A 286 -3.16 -19.71 21.89
N PHE A 287 -2.53 -19.46 20.75
CA PHE A 287 -2.34 -18.11 20.21
C PHE A 287 -3.68 -17.41 19.90
N ARG A 288 -3.76 -16.10 20.21
CA ARG A 288 -4.98 -15.27 20.17
C ARG A 288 -4.77 -13.93 19.52
#